data_AF-A0A5M3WKR8-F1
#
_entry.id   AF-A0A5M3WKR8-F1
#
_cell.length_a   1.000
_cell.length_b   1.000
_cell.length_c   1.000
_cell.angle_alpha   90.00
_cell.angle_beta   90.00
_cell.angle_gamma   90.00
#
_symmetry.space_group_name_H-M   'P 1'
#
loop_
_entity.id
_entity.type
_entity.pdbx_description
1 polymer ?
#
loop_
_entity_poly.entity_id
_entity_poly.type
_entity_poly.pdbx_seq_one_letter_code
_entity_poly.pdbx_strand_id
1 'polypeptide(L)'
;MTAIPIRGGRWQSLNAGGHRTALNVFLFIVIAHWAEHIVQAIQIWGLGWPVPESRGVLGQFFPWVIKSEALHYGYALIMLVGLIVLRKGFTGTARTWWNISLGIQVWHHLEHLLLLFQAQSGLFLAGKPVPTSIVQLIVPRVELHLFYNTLVFIPMVVAVILHRKPSDDAACTCARA
;
A
#
# COMPACT_ATOMS: atom_id res chain seq x y z
N MET A 1 27.65 31.63 -22.07
CA MET A 1 27.06 31.18 -20.80
C MET A 1 26.75 29.71 -20.91
N THR A 2 27.64 28.86 -20.42
CA THR A 2 27.48 27.40 -20.40
C THR A 2 26.56 27.06 -19.23
N ALA A 3 25.37 26.52 -19.52
CA ALA A 3 24.45 26.07 -18.49
C ALA A 3 25.08 24.88 -17.75
N ILE A 4 25.36 25.05 -16.46
CA ILE A 4 25.79 23.97 -15.57
C ILE A 4 24.57 23.05 -15.40
N PRO A 5 24.62 21.76 -15.79
CA PRO A 5 23.52 20.86 -15.54
C PRO A 5 23.44 20.64 -14.03
N ILE A 6 22.39 21.20 -13.40
CA ILE A 6 22.07 20.88 -12.01
C ILE A 6 21.76 19.38 -12.01
N ARG A 7 22.65 18.57 -11.42
CA ARG A 7 22.38 17.16 -11.15
C ARG A 7 21.09 17.11 -10.33
N GLY A 8 19.99 16.71 -10.96
CA GLY A 8 18.72 16.50 -10.28
C GLY A 8 18.93 15.56 -9.10
N GLY A 9 18.40 15.91 -7.93
CA GLY A 9 18.58 15.12 -6.71
C GLY A 9 18.12 13.66 -6.89
N ARG A 10 18.55 12.75 -6.00
CA ARG A 10 18.25 11.31 -6.08
C ARG A 10 16.77 11.00 -6.40
N TRP A 11 15.84 11.77 -5.84
CA TRP A 11 14.38 11.68 -6.09
C TRP A 11 13.95 11.99 -7.54
N GLN A 12 14.65 12.90 -8.19
CA GLN A 12 14.43 13.30 -9.58
C GLN A 12 14.92 12.20 -10.52
N SER A 13 16.06 11.57 -10.22
CA SER A 13 16.56 10.41 -10.97
C SER A 13 15.64 9.18 -10.85
N LEU A 14 15.04 8.97 -9.67
CA LEU A 14 14.14 7.85 -9.39
C LEU A 14 12.82 7.96 -10.14
N ASN A 15 12.29 9.16 -10.34
CA ASN A 15 11.09 9.40 -11.15
C ASN A 15 11.44 9.77 -12.61
N ALA A 16 12.70 9.62 -13.01
CA ALA A 16 13.18 9.77 -14.38
C ALA A 16 13.60 8.40 -14.94
N GLY A 17 14.90 8.17 -15.11
CA GLY A 17 15.43 6.91 -15.65
C GLY A 17 15.25 5.68 -14.74
N GLY A 18 15.15 5.88 -13.43
CA GLY A 18 14.99 4.79 -12.45
C GLY A 18 13.54 4.34 -12.21
N HIS A 19 12.56 5.00 -12.84
CA HIS A 19 11.16 4.89 -12.42
C HIS A 19 10.59 3.49 -12.61
N ARG A 20 10.90 2.84 -13.74
CA ARG A 20 10.47 1.46 -14.02
C ARG A 20 10.97 0.46 -12.96
N THR A 21 12.24 0.55 -12.59
CA THR A 21 12.82 -0.35 -11.57
C THR A 21 12.14 -0.12 -10.22
N ALA A 22 11.96 1.15 -9.83
CA ALA A 22 11.33 1.49 -8.57
C ALA A 22 9.85 1.06 -8.53
N LEU A 23 9.11 1.20 -9.63
CA LEU A 23 7.75 0.68 -9.78
C LEU A 23 7.70 -0.85 -9.66
N ASN A 24 8.64 -1.58 -10.27
CA ASN A 24 8.67 -3.04 -10.18
C ASN A 24 8.97 -3.52 -8.76
N VAL A 25 9.89 -2.87 -8.04
CA VAL A 25 10.17 -3.16 -6.63
C VAL A 25 8.94 -2.89 -5.78
N PHE A 26 8.26 -1.77 -6.00
CA PHE A 26 7.04 -1.44 -5.28
C PHE A 26 5.92 -2.45 -5.57
N LEU A 27 5.75 -2.84 -6.84
CA LEU A 27 4.79 -3.86 -7.25
C LEU A 27 5.07 -5.21 -6.58
N PHE A 28 6.34 -5.61 -6.47
CA PHE A 28 6.71 -6.83 -5.75
C PHE A 28 6.26 -6.79 -4.28
N ILE A 29 6.51 -5.68 -3.58
CA ILE A 29 6.09 -5.48 -2.19
C ILE A 29 4.56 -5.61 -2.08
N VAL A 30 3.84 -4.90 -2.96
CA VAL A 30 2.36 -4.94 -3.03
C VAL A 30 1.86 -6.37 -3.23
N ILE A 31 2.42 -7.11 -4.18
CA ILE A 31 1.98 -8.48 -4.49
C ILE A 31 2.28 -9.41 -3.31
N ALA A 32 3.43 -9.28 -2.67
CA ALA A 32 3.78 -10.09 -1.50
C ALA A 32 2.76 -9.92 -0.37
N HIS A 33 2.33 -8.68 -0.11
CA HIS A 33 1.29 -8.40 0.88
C HIS A 33 -0.10 -8.88 0.45
N TRP A 34 -0.44 -8.74 -0.82
CA TRP A 34 -1.66 -9.31 -1.37
C TRP A 34 -1.70 -10.83 -1.20
N ALA A 35 -0.57 -11.51 -1.43
CA ALA A 35 -0.46 -12.95 -1.22
C ALA A 35 -0.74 -13.32 0.25
N GLU A 36 -0.23 -12.55 1.19
CA GLU A 36 -0.50 -12.73 2.63
C GLU A 36 -2.02 -12.72 2.91
N HIS A 37 -2.72 -11.72 2.41
CA HIS A 37 -4.16 -11.56 2.65
C HIS A 37 -5.04 -12.51 1.83
N ILE A 38 -4.68 -12.83 0.59
CA ILE A 38 -5.41 -13.83 -0.21
C ILE A 38 -5.29 -15.20 0.44
N VAL A 39 -4.10 -15.59 0.89
CA VAL A 39 -3.93 -16.88 1.57
C VAL A 39 -4.69 -16.90 2.89
N GLN A 40 -4.70 -15.81 3.65
CA GLN A 40 -5.54 -15.67 4.83
C GLN A 40 -7.03 -15.84 4.49
N ALA A 41 -7.52 -15.22 3.41
CA ALA A 41 -8.88 -15.38 2.94
C ALA A 41 -9.22 -16.84 2.57
N ILE A 42 -8.30 -17.52 1.87
CA ILE A 42 -8.46 -18.93 1.49
C ILE A 42 -8.47 -19.82 2.74
N GLN A 43 -7.62 -19.56 3.73
CA GLN A 43 -7.61 -20.30 5.00
C GLN A 43 -8.96 -20.20 5.70
N ILE A 44 -9.53 -18.99 5.79
CA ILE A 44 -10.81 -18.75 6.47
C ILE A 44 -11.98 -19.36 5.69
N TRP A 45 -12.17 -18.96 4.43
CA TRP A 45 -13.39 -19.28 3.68
C TRP A 45 -13.28 -20.51 2.79
N GLY A 46 -12.08 -20.83 2.31
CA GLY A 46 -11.83 -22.01 1.49
C GLY A 46 -11.57 -23.27 2.32
N LEU A 47 -10.79 -23.14 3.41
CA LEU A 47 -10.38 -24.26 4.26
C LEU A 47 -11.13 -24.33 5.60
N GLY A 48 -11.91 -23.30 5.95
CA GLY A 48 -12.70 -23.27 7.18
C GLY A 48 -11.88 -23.11 8.46
N TRP A 49 -10.65 -22.60 8.37
CA TRP A 49 -9.79 -22.42 9.53
C TRP A 49 -10.32 -21.30 10.44
N PRO A 50 -10.19 -21.44 11.77
CA PRO A 50 -10.44 -20.34 12.69
C PRO A 50 -9.57 -19.12 12.35
N VAL A 51 -10.11 -17.90 12.54
CA VAL A 51 -9.37 -16.64 12.31
C VAL A 51 -8.01 -16.60 13.05
N PRO A 52 -7.88 -17.06 14.31
CA PRO A 52 -6.59 -17.09 15.01
C PRO A 52 -5.51 -18.00 14.39
N GLU A 53 -5.93 -18.96 13.55
CA GLU A 53 -5.08 -19.92 12.83
C GLU A 53 -4.85 -19.50 11.38
N SER A 54 -5.66 -18.60 10.84
CA SER A 54 -5.58 -18.10 9.48
C SER A 54 -4.60 -16.92 9.38
N ARG A 55 -3.32 -17.25 9.24
CA ARG A 55 -2.20 -16.29 9.36
C ARG A 55 -1.55 -15.91 8.04
N GLY A 56 -2.13 -16.25 6.89
CA GLY A 56 -1.54 -15.92 5.59
C GLY A 56 -0.32 -16.80 5.24
N VAL A 57 0.58 -16.27 4.41
CA VAL A 57 1.77 -16.98 3.93
C VAL A 57 2.87 -16.94 4.99
N LEU A 58 3.39 -15.76 5.28
CA LEU A 58 4.50 -15.57 6.21
C LEU A 58 4.09 -15.82 7.65
N GLY A 59 2.84 -15.50 8.04
CA GLY A 59 2.37 -15.70 9.41
C GLY A 59 2.22 -17.15 9.81
N GLN A 60 2.17 -18.07 8.84
CA GLN A 60 2.19 -19.49 9.13
C GLN A 60 3.54 -19.94 9.70
N PHE A 61 4.63 -19.33 9.25
CA PHE A 61 5.99 -19.64 9.68
C PHE A 61 6.49 -18.72 10.79
N PHE A 62 6.03 -17.46 10.81
CA PHE A 62 6.49 -16.42 11.73
C PHE A 62 5.30 -15.73 12.44
N PRO A 63 4.49 -16.46 13.23
CA PRO A 63 3.23 -15.94 13.79
C PRO A 63 3.38 -14.73 14.72
N TRP A 64 4.55 -14.55 15.36
CA TRP A 64 4.82 -13.39 16.21
C TRP A 64 4.96 -12.09 15.42
N VAL A 65 5.41 -12.18 14.16
CA VAL A 65 5.59 -11.04 13.26
C VAL A 65 4.22 -10.44 12.95
N ILE A 66 3.25 -11.28 12.58
CA ILE A 66 1.92 -10.84 12.15
C ILE A 66 1.01 -10.45 13.32
N LYS A 67 1.25 -10.92 14.55
CA LYS A 67 0.51 -10.44 15.72
C LYS A 67 0.86 -9.00 16.13
N SER A 68 1.93 -8.42 15.56
CA SER A 68 2.36 -7.07 15.89
C SER A 68 1.57 -6.01 15.11
N GLU A 69 0.86 -5.13 15.83
CA GLU A 69 0.26 -3.92 15.25
C GLU A 69 1.33 -2.98 14.66
N ALA A 70 2.55 -2.99 15.22
CA ALA A 70 3.67 -2.20 14.69
C ALA A 70 4.13 -2.69 13.31
N LEU A 71 4.13 -4.01 13.06
CA LEU A 71 4.46 -4.52 11.73
C LEU A 71 3.39 -4.13 10.71
N HIS A 72 2.12 -4.30 11.06
CA HIS A 72 0.99 -3.90 10.21
C HIS A 72 1.08 -2.41 9.84
N TYR A 73 1.33 -1.56 10.84
CA TYR A 73 1.56 -0.13 10.62
C TYR A 73 2.78 0.14 9.75
N GLY A 74 3.89 -0.57 9.98
CA GLY A 74 5.11 -0.45 9.18
C GLY A 74 4.88 -0.76 7.70
N TYR A 75 4.10 -1.80 7.40
CA TYR A 75 3.72 -2.10 6.02
C TYR A 75 2.84 -0.99 5.42
N ALA A 76 1.84 -0.50 6.14
CA ALA A 76 0.99 0.62 5.71
C ALA A 76 1.82 1.89 5.43
N LEU A 77 2.88 2.12 6.21
CA LEU A 77 3.81 3.23 5.98
C LEU A 77 4.65 3.03 4.70
N ILE A 78 5.16 1.81 4.45
CA ILE A 78 5.88 1.49 3.20
C ILE A 78 4.99 1.75 1.98
N MET A 79 3.72 1.33 2.03
CA MET A 79 2.74 1.58 0.99
C MET A 79 2.56 3.08 0.73
N LEU A 80 2.34 3.86 1.79
CA LEU A 80 2.14 5.29 1.69
C LEU A 80 3.38 6.00 1.11
N VAL A 81 4.59 5.66 1.59
CA VAL A 81 5.85 6.20 1.09
C VAL A 81 6.04 5.86 -0.38
N GLY A 82 5.79 4.61 -0.79
CA GLY A 82 5.86 4.19 -2.19
C GLY A 82 4.95 5.02 -3.11
N LEU A 83 3.68 5.19 -2.72
CA LEU A 83 2.73 6.01 -3.47
C LEU A 83 3.15 7.49 -3.56
N ILE A 84 3.70 8.07 -2.48
CA ILE A 84 4.15 9.47 -2.47
C ILE A 84 5.43 9.66 -3.29
N VAL A 85 6.40 8.74 -3.17
CA VAL A 85 7.70 8.85 -3.83
C VAL A 85 7.58 8.64 -5.32
N LEU A 86 6.81 7.63 -5.75
CA LEU A 86 6.65 7.26 -7.16
C LEU A 86 5.62 8.11 -7.89
N ARG A 87 4.83 8.90 -7.15
CA ARG A 87 3.85 9.85 -7.70
C ARG A 87 4.45 10.54 -8.93
N LYS A 88 5.59 11.24 -8.80
CA LYS A 88 6.05 12.21 -9.82
C LYS A 88 6.33 11.59 -11.20
N GLY A 89 6.50 10.27 -11.32
CA GLY A 89 6.63 9.60 -12.61
C GLY A 89 5.32 9.49 -13.41
N PHE A 90 4.15 9.62 -12.76
CA PHE A 90 2.84 9.57 -13.42
C PHE A 90 2.35 10.94 -13.88
N THR A 91 1.83 11.01 -15.11
CA THR A 91 1.22 12.19 -15.74
C THR A 91 -0.23 11.91 -16.20
N GLY A 92 -0.97 12.96 -16.59
CA GLY A 92 -2.31 12.84 -17.20
C GLY A 92 -3.32 12.00 -16.42
N THR A 93 -4.10 11.16 -17.11
CA THR A 93 -5.10 10.30 -16.47
C THR A 93 -4.48 9.26 -15.53
N ALA A 94 -3.29 8.75 -15.85
CA ALA A 94 -2.58 7.80 -14.97
C ALA A 94 -2.28 8.43 -13.60
N ARG A 95 -1.91 9.71 -13.58
CA ARG A 95 -1.72 10.50 -12.36
C ARG A 95 -2.99 10.61 -11.52
N THR A 96 -4.14 10.78 -12.15
CA THR A 96 -5.43 10.86 -11.44
C THR A 96 -5.71 9.56 -10.69
N TRP A 97 -5.61 8.41 -11.38
CA TRP A 97 -5.82 7.10 -10.75
C TRP A 97 -4.83 6.80 -9.63
N TRP A 98 -3.56 7.18 -9.81
CA TRP A 98 -2.55 7.07 -8.75
C TRP A 98 -2.89 7.92 -7.52
N ASN A 99 -3.43 9.13 -7.72
CA ASN A 99 -3.86 9.99 -6.61
C ASN A 99 -5.11 9.42 -5.90
N ILE A 100 -6.00 8.74 -6.62
CA ILE A 100 -7.13 8.03 -6.01
C ILE A 100 -6.62 6.93 -5.08
N SER A 101 -5.70 6.08 -5.55
CA SER A 101 -5.03 5.08 -4.68
C SER A 101 -4.38 5.73 -3.46
N LEU A 102 -3.65 6.83 -3.66
CA LEU A 102 -2.99 7.55 -2.57
C LEU A 102 -4.00 8.08 -1.54
N GLY A 103 -5.11 8.68 -1.97
CA GLY A 103 -6.14 9.20 -1.06
C GLY A 103 -6.75 8.09 -0.21
N ILE A 104 -7.08 6.95 -0.82
CA ILE A 104 -7.62 5.79 -0.11
C ILE A 104 -6.55 5.20 0.84
N GLN A 105 -5.30 5.09 0.39
CA GLN A 105 -4.20 4.59 1.22
C GLN A 105 -3.92 5.50 2.42
N VAL A 106 -4.05 6.82 2.28
CA VAL A 106 -3.94 7.76 3.40
C VAL A 106 -5.01 7.47 4.44
N TRP A 107 -6.27 7.32 4.04
CA TRP A 107 -7.35 6.96 4.96
C TRP A 107 -7.07 5.63 5.67
N HIS A 108 -6.74 4.59 4.90
CA HIS A 108 -6.43 3.27 5.44
C HIS A 108 -5.21 3.31 6.38
N HIS A 109 -4.20 4.13 6.08
CA HIS A 109 -3.05 4.36 6.96
C HIS A 109 -3.45 5.04 8.28
N LEU A 110 -4.38 5.99 8.26
CA LEU A 110 -4.88 6.63 9.49
C LEU A 110 -5.61 5.63 10.38
N GLU A 111 -6.38 4.70 9.80
CA GLU A 111 -6.99 3.60 10.56
C GLU A 111 -5.91 2.73 11.23
N HIS A 112 -4.82 2.40 10.53
CA HIS A 112 -3.69 1.68 11.13
C HIS A 112 -2.97 2.48 12.21
N LEU A 113 -2.77 3.78 12.01
CA LEU A 113 -2.17 4.65 13.01
C LEU A 113 -3.02 4.67 14.29
N LEU A 114 -4.34 4.75 14.14
CA LEU A 114 -5.29 4.65 15.24
C LEU A 114 -5.16 3.31 15.99
N LEU A 115 -5.07 2.20 15.27
CA LEU A 115 -4.85 0.87 15.87
C LEU A 115 -3.53 0.80 16.65
N LEU A 116 -2.45 1.31 16.08
CA LEU A 116 -1.14 1.38 16.75
C LEU A 116 -1.21 2.25 18.01
N PHE A 117 -1.84 3.43 17.92
CA PHE A 117 -2.02 4.30 19.08
C PHE A 117 -2.81 3.61 20.20
N GLN A 118 -3.90 2.91 19.86
CA GLN A 118 -4.69 2.13 20.82
C GLN A 118 -3.84 1.02 21.47
N ALA A 119 -3.04 0.30 20.69
CA ALA A 119 -2.18 -0.76 21.20
C ALA A 119 -1.11 -0.24 22.18
N GLN A 120 -0.60 0.97 21.97
CA GLN A 120 0.44 1.57 22.81
C GLN A 120 -0.11 2.29 24.06
N SER A 121 -1.29 2.89 23.95
CA SER A 121 -1.91 3.68 25.04
C SER A 121 -2.88 2.88 25.90
N GLY A 122 -3.42 1.77 25.40
CA GLY A 122 -4.53 1.04 26.02
C GLY A 122 -5.88 1.75 25.94
N LEU A 123 -5.98 2.88 25.23
CA LEU A 123 -7.20 3.66 25.08
C LEU A 123 -8.01 3.16 23.89
N PHE A 124 -8.95 2.24 24.10
CA PHE A 124 -9.69 1.62 23.01
C PHE A 124 -10.94 2.40 22.57
N LEU A 125 -11.19 2.40 21.27
CA LEU A 125 -12.33 3.08 20.66
C LEU A 125 -13.66 2.45 21.11
N ALA A 126 -14.64 3.30 21.44
CA ALA A 126 -16.01 2.89 21.79
C ALA A 126 -16.09 1.81 22.90
N GLY A 127 -15.14 1.82 23.86
CA GLY A 127 -15.11 0.87 24.97
C GLY A 127 -14.81 -0.58 24.55
N LYS A 128 -14.29 -0.81 23.35
CA LYS A 128 -13.88 -2.15 22.91
C LYS A 128 -12.71 -2.67 23.76
N PRO A 129 -12.57 -3.99 23.94
CA PRO A 129 -11.47 -4.55 24.74
C PRO A 129 -10.14 -4.68 23.97
N VAL A 130 -10.12 -4.32 22.68
CA VAL A 130 -8.97 -4.49 21.77
C VAL A 130 -8.89 -3.33 20.77
N PRO A 131 -7.71 -3.07 20.16
CA PRO A 131 -7.56 -2.07 19.12
C PRO A 131 -8.58 -2.26 17.97
N THR A 132 -9.43 -1.26 17.77
CA THR A 132 -10.53 -1.29 16.78
C THR A 132 -10.51 -0.01 15.95
N SER A 133 -10.49 -0.11 14.62
CA SER A 133 -10.58 1.06 13.74
C SER A 133 -12.00 1.61 13.66
N ILE A 134 -12.19 2.76 12.99
CA ILE A 134 -13.50 3.42 12.89
C ILE A 134 -14.46 2.52 12.10
N VAL A 135 -14.05 2.04 10.94
CA VAL A 135 -14.92 1.19 10.10
C VAL A 135 -15.05 -0.22 10.68
N GLN A 136 -14.06 -0.68 11.47
CA GLN A 136 -14.16 -1.96 12.20
C GLN A 136 -15.29 -2.02 13.23
N LEU A 137 -15.88 -0.88 13.60
CA LEU A 137 -17.05 -0.86 14.48
C LEU A 137 -18.27 -1.54 13.85
N ILE A 138 -18.33 -1.60 12.51
CA ILE A 138 -19.47 -2.14 11.75
C ILE A 138 -19.11 -3.23 10.74
N VAL A 139 -17.83 -3.37 10.36
CA VAL A 139 -17.35 -4.42 9.44
C VAL A 139 -16.22 -5.20 10.12
N PRO A 140 -16.19 -6.55 10.06
CA PRO A 140 -15.12 -7.29 10.72
C PRO A 140 -13.75 -7.04 10.05
N ARG A 141 -12.68 -7.20 10.85
CA ARG A 141 -11.33 -6.72 10.52
C ARG A 141 -10.76 -7.32 9.23
N VAL A 142 -10.98 -8.61 8.96
CA VAL A 142 -10.37 -9.31 7.83
C VAL A 142 -11.00 -8.84 6.51
N GLU A 143 -12.32 -8.81 6.47
CA GLU A 143 -13.14 -8.36 5.35
C GLU A 143 -12.82 -6.91 5.02
N LEU A 144 -12.75 -6.07 6.04
CA LEU A 144 -12.39 -4.66 5.87
C LEU A 144 -10.98 -4.50 5.27
N HIS A 145 -10.02 -5.30 5.72
CA HIS A 145 -8.65 -5.26 5.18
C HIS A 145 -8.61 -5.64 3.70
N LEU A 146 -9.25 -6.74 3.34
CA LEU A 146 -9.34 -7.18 1.94
C LEU A 146 -10.04 -6.14 1.07
N PHE A 147 -11.10 -5.51 1.60
CA PHE A 147 -11.79 -4.44 0.93
C PHE A 147 -10.90 -3.22 0.69
N TYR A 148 -10.20 -2.73 1.72
CA TYR A 148 -9.26 -1.61 1.56
C TYR A 148 -8.12 -1.93 0.60
N ASN A 149 -7.51 -3.11 0.73
CA ASN A 149 -6.46 -3.56 -0.17
C ASN A 149 -6.94 -3.57 -1.63
N THR A 150 -8.18 -4.00 -1.87
CA THR A 150 -8.82 -3.96 -3.19
C THR A 150 -9.02 -2.52 -3.69
N LEU A 151 -9.56 -1.64 -2.84
CA LEU A 151 -9.79 -0.25 -3.17
C LEU A 151 -8.52 0.56 -3.46
N VAL A 152 -7.39 0.22 -2.82
CA VAL A 152 -6.09 0.84 -3.13
C VAL A 152 -5.49 0.23 -4.40
N PHE A 153 -5.57 -1.10 -4.54
CA PHE A 153 -4.87 -1.85 -5.60
C PHE A 153 -5.48 -1.63 -6.99
N ILE A 154 -6.80 -1.64 -7.13
CA ILE A 154 -7.45 -1.50 -8.44
C ILE A 154 -7.08 -0.16 -9.11
N PRO A 155 -7.25 1.01 -8.47
CA PRO A 155 -6.85 2.29 -9.06
C PRO A 155 -5.35 2.34 -9.36
N MET A 156 -4.52 1.65 -8.58
CA MET A 156 -3.07 1.60 -8.78
C MET A 156 -2.72 0.81 -10.04
N VAL A 157 -3.35 -0.35 -10.25
CA VAL A 157 -3.21 -1.13 -11.48
C VAL A 157 -3.68 -0.34 -12.69
N VAL A 158 -4.83 0.34 -12.59
CA VAL A 158 -5.33 1.21 -13.67
C VAL A 158 -4.32 2.32 -13.99
N ALA A 159 -3.75 2.96 -12.97
CA ALA A 159 -2.71 3.98 -13.15
C ALA A 159 -1.49 3.42 -13.89
N VAL A 160 -1.00 2.24 -13.50
CA VAL A 160 0.16 1.59 -14.15
C VAL A 160 -0.16 1.19 -15.60
N ILE A 161 -1.36 0.68 -15.88
CA ILE A 161 -1.78 0.34 -17.25
C ILE A 161 -1.79 1.59 -18.13
N LEU A 162 -2.38 2.69 -17.63
CA LEU A 162 -2.43 3.96 -18.36
C LEU A 162 -1.05 4.61 -18.51
N HIS A 163 -0.15 4.40 -17.55
CA HIS A 163 1.22 4.93 -17.57
C HIS A 163 2.08 4.34 -18.70
N ARG A 164 1.72 3.16 -19.22
CA ARG A 164 2.44 2.53 -20.35
C ARG A 164 2.19 3.23 -21.68
N LYS A 165 1.22 4.14 -21.76
CA LYS A 165 0.98 4.93 -22.97
C LYS A 165 2.02 6.05 -23.06
N PRO A 166 2.69 6.23 -24.21
CA PRO A 166 3.66 7.31 -24.38
C PRO A 166 3.02 8.67 -24.10
N SER A 167 3.76 9.55 -23.45
CA SER A 167 3.36 10.91 -23.11
C SER A 167 4.56 11.84 -23.24
N ASP A 168 4.43 12.87 -24.07
CA ASP A 168 5.49 13.85 -24.31
C ASP A 168 5.82 14.67 -23.06
N ASP A 169 4.84 14.81 -22.15
CA ASP A 169 4.98 15.47 -20.85
C ASP A 169 5.68 14.60 -19.79
N ALA A 170 5.93 13.32 -20.06
CA ALA A 170 6.54 12.43 -19.08
C ALA A 170 8.01 12.81 -18.85
N ALA A 171 8.40 12.99 -17.59
CA ALA A 171 9.81 13.16 -17.22
C ALA A 171 10.57 11.83 -17.16
N CYS A 172 9.85 10.70 -17.07
CA CYS A 172 10.43 9.36 -16.96
C CYS A 172 10.64 8.71 -18.33
N THR A 173 11.74 7.96 -18.44
CA THR A 173 12.10 7.29 -19.70
C THR A 173 11.18 6.12 -20.04
N CYS A 174 10.45 5.58 -19.06
CA CYS A 174 9.52 4.47 -19.27
C CYS A 174 8.14 4.88 -19.81
N ALA A 175 7.88 6.18 -19.95
CA ALA A 175 6.67 6.71 -20.58
C ALA A 175 6.95 7.74 -21.69
N ARG A 176 8.22 7.97 -22.06
CA ARG A 176 8.59 8.76 -23.24
C ARG A 176 8.58 7.88 -24.50
N ALA A 177 8.07 8.42 -25.60
CA ALA A 177 8.14 7.81 -26.94
C ALA A 177 9.58 7.83 -27.47
#